data_AF-A0A0S2TF09-F1
#
_entry.id   AF-A0A0S2TF09-F1
#
_cell.length_a   1.000
_cell.length_b   1.000
_cell.length_c   1.000
_cell.angle_alpha   90.00
_cell.angle_beta   90.00
_cell.angle_gamma   90.00
#
_symmetry.space_group_name_H-M   'P 1'
#
loop_
_entity.id
_entity.type
_entity.pdbx_description
1 polymer ?
#
loop_
_entity_poly.entity_id
_entity_poly.type
_entity_poly.pdbx_seq_one_letter_code
_entity_poly.pdbx_strand_id
1 'polypeptide(L)'
;MKSMNYVTPFVLCTPPCGSDKDCARCEIKPCADATRIHDAVRLIQAGARATLVCQLTDLPKKLVKRIYIMLQGHPSPRGQMPFTDAWYLENDLRMLHATLVWQLHNRIARKNRSEARIVLDVYAVYQCIVDKPQLDLTRAVFVLSLMAMDLWQQRHCQYCGNAFLAPADEKHDIACPGCRLYHRYRCYRCGNAFDAHAMGRPRTVCSHCMDSKVSNANSSKRGRR
;
A
#
# COMPACT_ATOMS: atom_id res chain seq x y z
N MET A 1 -22.73 15.66 -7.37
CA MET A 1 -23.28 14.55 -6.59
C MET A 1 -22.63 13.26 -7.08
N LYS A 2 -21.53 12.82 -6.44
CA LYS A 2 -20.90 11.53 -6.78
C LYS A 2 -21.56 10.47 -5.90
N SER A 3 -22.16 9.46 -6.53
CA SER A 3 -22.76 8.32 -5.86
C SER A 3 -21.76 7.74 -4.87
N MET A 4 -22.09 7.87 -3.59
CA MET A 4 -21.43 7.20 -2.49
C MET A 4 -21.74 5.71 -2.69
N ASN A 5 -20.86 5.00 -3.38
CA ASN A 5 -20.90 3.54 -3.42
C ASN A 5 -20.52 3.07 -2.02
N TYR A 6 -21.49 3.07 -1.13
CA TYR A 6 -21.42 2.30 0.10
C TYR A 6 -21.02 0.90 -0.34
N VAL A 7 -19.82 0.47 0.06
CA VAL A 7 -19.50 -0.94 0.13
C VAL A 7 -20.56 -1.48 1.08
N THR A 8 -21.66 -1.99 0.53
CA THR A 8 -22.64 -2.72 1.31
C THR A 8 -21.81 -3.74 2.07
N PRO A 9 -21.91 -3.78 3.41
CA PRO A 9 -21.36 -4.93 4.10
C PRO A 9 -22.07 -6.10 3.46
N PHE A 10 -21.34 -6.91 2.69
CA PHE A 10 -21.82 -8.20 2.26
C PHE A 10 -22.04 -8.94 3.56
N VAL A 11 -23.29 -8.84 4.05
CA VAL A 11 -23.80 -9.65 5.13
C VAL A 11 -23.48 -11.05 4.66
N LEU A 12 -22.77 -11.80 5.49
CA LEU A 12 -22.51 -13.21 5.24
C LEU A 12 -23.87 -13.87 5.02
N CYS A 13 -24.31 -14.01 3.78
CA CYS A 13 -25.40 -14.90 3.41
C CYS A 13 -24.88 -16.35 3.44
N THR A 14 -23.99 -16.67 4.39
CA THR A 14 -23.77 -18.05 4.77
C THR A 14 -24.97 -18.42 5.62
N PRO A 15 -25.72 -19.49 5.28
CA PRO A 15 -26.79 -19.96 6.14
C PRO A 15 -26.26 -20.11 7.58
N PRO A 16 -27.07 -19.79 8.61
CA PRO A 16 -26.62 -19.87 9.99
C PRO A 16 -26.04 -21.26 10.24
N CYS A 17 -24.76 -21.32 10.60
CA CYS A 17 -24.13 -22.57 10.97
C CYS A 17 -24.74 -22.99 12.32
N GLY A 18 -25.28 -24.20 12.41
CA GLY A 18 -25.84 -24.73 13.67
C GLY A 18 -24.83 -24.91 14.80
N SER A 19 -23.57 -24.46 14.64
CA SER A 19 -22.51 -24.55 15.65
C SER A 19 -22.42 -23.34 16.59
N ASP A 20 -23.27 -22.32 16.42
CA ASP A 20 -23.35 -21.10 17.25
C ASP A 20 -22.02 -20.30 17.39
N LYS A 21 -21.02 -20.65 16.55
CA LYS A 21 -19.72 -19.99 16.43
C LYS A 21 -19.69 -19.20 15.12
N ASP A 22 -18.94 -18.09 15.12
CA ASP A 22 -18.60 -17.34 13.91
C ASP A 22 -18.19 -18.32 12.78
N CYS A 23 -18.98 -18.40 11.70
CA CYS A 23 -18.74 -19.34 10.58
C CYS A 23 -17.33 -19.24 9.99
N ALA A 24 -16.68 -18.07 10.16
CA ALA A 24 -15.30 -17.81 9.78
C ALA A 24 -14.25 -18.71 10.50
N ARG A 25 -14.61 -19.33 11.62
CA ARG A 25 -13.75 -20.21 12.43
C ARG A 25 -14.28 -21.65 12.51
N CYS A 26 -15.27 -21.99 11.69
CA CYS A 26 -15.87 -23.31 11.73
C CYS A 26 -14.93 -24.33 11.06
N GLU A 27 -14.53 -25.36 11.82
CA GLU A 27 -13.68 -26.46 11.33
C GLU A 27 -14.44 -27.44 10.43
N ILE A 28 -15.76 -27.31 10.34
CA ILE A 28 -16.60 -28.10 9.45
C ILE A 28 -16.23 -27.76 8.01
N LYS A 29 -15.69 -28.75 7.29
CA LYS A 29 -15.17 -28.60 5.92
C LYS A 29 -16.12 -27.85 4.97
N PRO A 30 -17.43 -28.19 4.87
CA PRO A 30 -18.39 -27.40 4.10
C PRO A 30 -18.46 -25.90 4.45
N CYS A 31 -18.39 -25.55 5.74
CA CYS A 31 -18.42 -24.15 6.19
C CYS A 31 -17.13 -23.41 5.82
N ALA A 32 -15.98 -24.09 5.94
CA ALA A 32 -14.69 -23.54 5.53
C ALA A 32 -14.61 -23.36 4.00
N ASP A 33 -15.11 -24.32 3.22
CA ASP A 33 -15.21 -24.23 1.75
C ASP A 33 -16.12 -23.08 1.32
N ALA A 34 -17.31 -22.94 1.95
CA ALA A 34 -18.22 -21.84 1.68
C ALA A 34 -17.60 -20.47 1.97
N THR A 35 -16.87 -20.35 3.07
CA THR A 35 -16.15 -19.11 3.44
C THR A 35 -15.07 -18.77 2.42
N ARG A 36 -14.26 -19.75 1.99
CA ARG A 36 -13.23 -19.56 0.96
C ARG A 36 -13.82 -19.16 -0.39
N ILE A 37 -14.95 -19.76 -0.79
CA ILE A 37 -15.67 -19.39 -2.01
C ILE A 37 -16.18 -17.95 -1.91
N HIS A 38 -16.75 -17.57 -0.77
CA HIS A 38 -17.22 -16.21 -0.54
C HIS A 38 -16.08 -15.17 -0.61
N ASP A 39 -14.95 -15.45 0.03
CA ASP A 39 -13.77 -14.59 -0.06
C ASP A 39 -13.23 -14.52 -1.50
N ALA A 40 -13.27 -15.61 -2.26
CA ALA A 40 -12.91 -15.63 -3.67
C ALA A 40 -13.82 -14.74 -4.52
N VAL A 41 -15.13 -14.78 -4.31
CA VAL A 41 -16.09 -13.90 -4.98
C VAL A 41 -15.76 -12.43 -4.72
N ARG A 42 -15.48 -12.08 -3.46
CA ARG A 42 -15.12 -10.71 -3.06
C ARG A 42 -13.81 -10.25 -3.66
N LEU A 43 -12.80 -11.12 -3.71
CA LEU A 43 -11.53 -10.81 -4.35
C LEU A 43 -11.72 -10.53 -5.85
N ILE A 44 -12.53 -11.34 -6.55
CA ILE A 44 -12.83 -11.16 -7.97
C ILE A 44 -13.57 -9.83 -8.21
N GLN A 45 -14.55 -9.51 -7.38
CA GLN A 45 -15.28 -8.23 -7.46
C GLN A 45 -14.38 -7.03 -7.20
N ALA A 46 -13.40 -7.17 -6.30
CA ALA A 46 -12.39 -6.16 -6.03
C ALA A 46 -11.30 -6.06 -7.12
N GLY A 47 -11.39 -6.87 -8.19
CA GLY A 47 -10.49 -6.83 -9.34
C GLY A 47 -9.28 -7.75 -9.24
N ALA A 48 -9.27 -8.73 -8.31
CA ALA A 48 -8.21 -9.73 -8.26
C ALA A 48 -8.24 -10.64 -9.50
N ARG A 49 -7.05 -10.93 -10.03
CA ARG A 49 -6.89 -11.94 -11.08
C ARG A 49 -7.08 -13.34 -10.51
N ALA A 50 -7.54 -14.28 -11.34
CA ALA A 50 -7.79 -15.66 -10.91
C ALA A 50 -6.56 -16.32 -10.24
N THR A 51 -5.34 -16.02 -10.70
CA THR A 51 -4.10 -16.53 -10.09
C THR A 51 -3.95 -16.09 -8.63
N LEU A 52 -4.17 -14.80 -8.36
CA LEU A 52 -4.08 -14.23 -7.02
C LEU A 52 -5.18 -14.80 -6.11
N VAL A 53 -6.40 -14.95 -6.64
CA VAL A 53 -7.52 -15.57 -5.91
C VAL A 53 -7.18 -16.99 -5.49
N CYS A 54 -6.58 -17.80 -6.38
CA CYS A 54 -6.15 -19.16 -6.05
C CYS A 54 -5.11 -19.17 -4.92
N GLN A 55 -4.16 -18.22 -4.94
CA GLN A 55 -3.11 -18.12 -3.92
C GLN A 55 -3.68 -17.73 -2.55
N LEU A 56 -4.61 -16.78 -2.50
CA LEU A 56 -5.14 -16.27 -1.23
C LEU A 56 -6.22 -17.16 -0.59
N THR A 57 -6.86 -18.05 -1.37
CA THR A 57 -8.02 -18.84 -0.91
C THR A 57 -7.78 -20.35 -0.93
N ASP A 58 -6.64 -20.82 -1.43
CA ASP A 58 -6.34 -22.25 -1.61
C ASP A 58 -7.40 -23.04 -2.40
N LEU A 59 -8.23 -22.36 -3.19
CA LEU A 59 -9.24 -23.00 -4.02
C LEU A 59 -8.61 -23.56 -5.30
N PRO A 60 -9.13 -24.69 -5.82
CA PRO A 60 -8.62 -25.27 -7.04
C PRO A 60 -8.83 -24.33 -8.24
N LYS A 61 -7.79 -24.19 -9.08
CA LYS A 61 -7.80 -23.32 -10.28
C LYS A 61 -9.03 -23.52 -11.17
N LYS A 62 -9.52 -24.77 -11.31
CA LYS A 62 -10.72 -25.09 -12.10
C LYS A 62 -11.98 -24.42 -11.53
N LEU A 63 -12.13 -24.42 -10.21
CA LEU A 63 -13.27 -23.80 -9.52
C LEU A 63 -13.20 -22.27 -9.63
N VAL A 64 -12.05 -21.68 -9.33
CA VAL A 64 -11.86 -20.21 -9.39
C VAL A 64 -12.11 -19.68 -10.80
N LYS A 65 -11.62 -20.38 -11.85
CA LYS A 65 -11.91 -20.01 -13.25
C LYS A 65 -13.40 -20.03 -13.55
N ARG A 66 -14.12 -21.05 -13.06
CA ARG A 66 -15.58 -21.15 -13.23
C ARG A 66 -16.28 -19.98 -12.54
N ILE A 67 -15.95 -19.71 -11.28
CA ILE A 67 -16.50 -18.57 -10.51
C ILE A 67 -16.22 -17.25 -11.25
N TYR A 68 -15.00 -17.05 -11.72
CA TYR A 68 -14.62 -15.84 -12.45
C TYR A 68 -15.47 -15.61 -13.70
N ILE A 69 -15.64 -16.63 -14.54
CA ILE A 69 -16.47 -16.53 -15.75
C ILE A 69 -17.93 -16.29 -15.38
N MET A 70 -18.45 -16.96 -14.35
CA MET A 70 -19.83 -16.76 -13.91
C MET A 70 -20.11 -15.33 -13.41
N LEU A 71 -19.11 -14.68 -12.79
CA LEU A 71 -19.27 -13.32 -12.25
C LEU A 71 -18.96 -12.22 -13.28
N GLN A 72 -17.91 -12.39 -14.09
CA GLN A 72 -17.40 -11.33 -14.99
C GLN A 72 -17.85 -11.53 -16.44
N GLY A 73 -18.44 -12.67 -16.80
CA GLY A 73 -18.85 -13.01 -18.16
C GLY A 73 -17.69 -13.35 -19.12
N HIS A 74 -16.44 -13.15 -18.71
CA HIS A 74 -15.24 -13.45 -19.49
C HIS A 74 -14.16 -14.10 -18.61
N PRO A 75 -13.19 -14.83 -19.18
CA PRO A 75 -12.08 -15.38 -18.39
C PRO A 75 -11.16 -14.27 -17.86
N SER A 76 -10.49 -14.55 -16.73
CA SER A 76 -9.45 -13.66 -16.20
C SER A 76 -8.39 -13.36 -17.27
N PRO A 77 -7.91 -12.11 -17.38
CA PRO A 77 -6.86 -11.75 -18.33
C PRO A 77 -5.67 -12.68 -18.23
N ARG A 78 -5.15 -13.09 -19.39
CA ARG A 78 -3.90 -13.84 -19.49
C ARG A 78 -2.76 -12.86 -19.29
N GLY A 79 -1.82 -13.21 -18.43
CA GLY A 79 -0.69 -12.35 -18.14
C GLY A 79 -0.20 -12.58 -16.73
N GLN A 80 1.09 -12.39 -16.55
CA GLN A 80 1.70 -12.54 -15.25
C GLN A 80 1.39 -11.33 -14.36
N MET A 81 1.41 -11.53 -13.05
CA MET A 81 1.31 -10.47 -12.05
C MET A 81 2.52 -9.52 -12.22
N PRO A 82 2.45 -8.23 -11.79
CA PRO A 82 3.66 -7.41 -11.75
C PRO A 82 4.80 -8.16 -11.07
N PHE A 83 5.95 -8.27 -11.75
CA PHE A 83 7.17 -8.88 -11.21
C PHE A 83 8.18 -7.85 -10.72
N THR A 84 8.04 -6.62 -11.18
CA THR A 84 9.00 -5.55 -10.89
C THR A 84 8.32 -4.45 -10.10
N ASP A 85 9.11 -3.80 -9.26
CA ASP A 85 8.73 -2.66 -8.43
C ASP A 85 8.92 -1.32 -9.14
N ALA A 86 9.47 -1.32 -10.37
CA ALA A 86 9.71 -0.13 -11.19
C ALA A 86 8.51 0.83 -11.26
N TRP A 87 7.30 0.29 -11.40
CA TRP A 87 6.08 1.10 -11.45
C TRP A 87 5.88 1.93 -10.17
N TYR A 88 6.26 1.42 -8.99
CA TYR A 88 6.19 2.21 -7.76
C TYR A 88 7.27 3.29 -7.73
N LEU A 89 8.49 2.96 -8.14
CA LEU A 89 9.66 3.85 -8.08
C LEU A 89 9.56 5.05 -9.02
N GLU A 90 8.81 4.92 -10.12
CA GLU A 90 8.53 6.03 -11.04
C GLU A 90 7.79 7.21 -10.40
N ASN A 91 7.08 7.03 -9.27
CA ASN A 91 6.26 8.09 -8.69
C ASN A 91 6.15 7.98 -7.16
N ASP A 92 6.61 9.02 -6.47
CA ASP A 92 6.56 9.13 -5.01
C ASP A 92 5.14 8.92 -4.42
N LEU A 93 4.07 9.33 -5.12
CA LEU A 93 2.70 9.07 -4.65
C LEU A 93 2.38 7.57 -4.63
N ARG A 94 2.89 6.81 -5.59
CA ARG A 94 2.71 5.34 -5.62
C ARG A 94 3.45 4.68 -4.47
N MET A 95 4.68 5.13 -4.17
CA MET A 95 5.43 4.66 -3.00
C MET A 95 4.76 5.04 -1.67
N LEU A 96 4.14 6.23 -1.60
CA LEU A 96 3.37 6.66 -0.44
C LEU A 96 2.16 5.75 -0.21
N HIS A 97 1.43 5.42 -1.27
CA HIS A 97 0.30 4.49 -1.19
C HIS A 97 0.76 3.07 -0.81
N ALA A 98 1.89 2.60 -1.34
CA ALA A 98 2.47 1.31 -0.97
C ALA A 98 2.83 1.26 0.52
N THR A 99 3.46 2.31 1.03
CA THR A 99 3.75 2.48 2.46
C THR A 99 2.46 2.41 3.30
N LEU A 100 1.41 3.12 2.88
CA LEU A 100 0.13 3.11 3.58
C LEU A 100 -0.49 1.71 3.62
N VAL A 101 -0.55 1.01 2.48
CA VAL A 101 -1.08 -0.36 2.40
C VAL A 101 -0.33 -1.30 3.34
N TRP A 102 0.99 -1.23 3.37
CA TRP A 102 1.80 -2.06 4.27
C TRP A 102 1.56 -1.73 5.74
N GLN A 103 1.46 -0.45 6.11
CA GLN A 103 1.12 -0.05 7.47
C GLN A 103 -0.28 -0.54 7.90
N LEU A 104 -1.27 -0.44 7.00
CA LEU A 104 -2.61 -0.96 7.23
C LEU A 104 -2.58 -2.48 7.41
N HIS A 105 -1.85 -3.20 6.56
CA HIS A 105 -1.66 -4.64 6.68
C HIS A 105 -1.08 -5.01 8.04
N ASN A 106 0.00 -4.38 8.49
CA ASN A 106 0.61 -4.67 9.79
C ASN A 106 -0.31 -4.42 10.99
N ARG A 107 -1.27 -3.50 10.86
CA ARG A 107 -2.29 -3.24 11.89
C ARG A 107 -3.42 -4.27 11.86
N ILE A 108 -3.85 -4.69 10.66
CA ILE A 108 -4.99 -5.60 10.47
C ILE A 108 -4.58 -7.06 10.63
N ALA A 109 -3.39 -7.45 10.17
CA ALA A 109 -2.88 -8.82 10.20
C ALA A 109 -2.70 -9.40 11.62
N ARG A 110 -2.72 -8.55 12.65
CA ARG A 110 -2.74 -8.97 14.05
C ARG A 110 -4.05 -9.65 14.47
N LYS A 111 -5.05 -9.67 13.59
CA LYS A 111 -6.34 -10.32 13.82
C LYS A 111 -6.28 -11.76 13.32
N ASN A 112 -6.91 -12.69 14.05
CA ASN A 112 -6.98 -14.11 13.68
C ASN A 112 -7.97 -14.34 12.51
N ARG A 113 -7.58 -13.97 11.29
CA ARG A 113 -8.38 -14.03 10.05
C ARG A 113 -7.58 -14.68 8.92
N SER A 114 -8.28 -15.19 7.90
CA SER A 114 -7.64 -15.69 6.68
C SER A 114 -6.88 -14.59 5.94
N GLU A 115 -5.84 -14.96 5.19
CA GLU A 115 -5.04 -14.02 4.40
C GLU A 115 -5.91 -13.27 3.38
N ALA A 116 -6.79 -13.97 2.66
CA ALA A 116 -7.76 -13.36 1.76
C ALA A 116 -8.59 -12.26 2.44
N ARG A 117 -9.03 -12.51 3.69
CA ARG A 117 -9.86 -11.55 4.42
C ARG A 117 -9.05 -10.35 4.89
N ILE A 118 -7.82 -10.57 5.36
CA ILE A 118 -6.90 -9.49 5.74
C ILE A 118 -6.66 -8.58 4.53
N VAL A 119 -6.34 -9.16 3.37
CA VAL A 119 -6.11 -8.42 2.12
C VAL A 119 -7.34 -7.61 1.71
N LEU A 120 -8.53 -8.22 1.75
CA LEU A 120 -9.78 -7.54 1.42
C LEU A 120 -10.06 -6.36 2.37
N ASP A 121 -9.88 -6.57 3.67
CA ASP A 121 -10.10 -5.53 4.68
C ASP A 121 -9.09 -4.38 4.51
N VAL A 122 -7.80 -4.69 4.30
CA VAL A 122 -6.75 -3.69 4.03
C VAL A 122 -7.08 -2.87 2.80
N TYR A 123 -7.46 -3.51 1.70
CA TYR A 123 -7.77 -2.84 0.45
C TYR A 123 -9.02 -1.97 0.57
N ALA A 124 -10.07 -2.45 1.25
CA ALA A 124 -11.28 -1.67 1.50
C ALA A 124 -10.98 -0.41 2.34
N VAL A 125 -10.16 -0.53 3.39
CA VAL A 125 -9.74 0.63 4.20
C VAL A 125 -8.89 1.59 3.37
N TYR A 126 -7.97 1.09 2.55
CA TYR A 126 -7.18 1.92 1.65
C TYR A 126 -8.05 2.72 0.66
N GLN A 127 -9.05 2.08 0.05
CA GLN A 127 -9.99 2.76 -0.85
C GLN A 127 -10.88 3.79 -0.13
N CYS A 128 -11.13 3.60 1.17
CA CYS A 128 -11.94 4.52 1.97
C CYS A 128 -11.15 5.77 2.40
N ILE A 129 -9.86 5.62 2.72
CA ILE A 129 -9.03 6.71 3.24
C ILE A 129 -8.43 7.56 2.11
N VAL A 130 -8.22 6.97 0.92
CA VAL A 130 -7.53 7.64 -0.19
C VAL A 130 -8.53 8.12 -1.23
N ASP A 131 -8.63 9.43 -1.43
CA ASP A 131 -9.56 10.04 -2.40
C ASP A 131 -9.37 9.55 -3.84
N LYS A 132 -8.12 9.30 -4.25
CA LYS A 132 -7.74 8.86 -5.60
C LYS A 132 -6.81 7.65 -5.52
N PRO A 133 -7.32 6.45 -5.25
CA PRO A 133 -6.49 5.27 -5.09
C PRO A 133 -5.83 4.90 -6.42
N GLN A 134 -4.49 4.87 -6.44
CA GLN A 134 -3.69 4.50 -7.62
C GLN A 134 -3.31 3.02 -7.68
N LEU A 135 -3.25 2.36 -6.52
CA LEU A 135 -3.03 0.91 -6.41
C LEU A 135 -4.34 0.17 -6.65
N ASP A 136 -4.32 -0.76 -7.60
CA ASP A 136 -5.32 -1.81 -7.67
C ASP A 136 -5.03 -2.89 -6.61
N LEU A 137 -5.98 -3.79 -6.39
CA LEU A 137 -5.83 -4.87 -5.40
C LEU A 137 -4.57 -5.70 -5.65
N THR A 138 -4.26 -5.98 -6.93
CA THR A 138 -3.09 -6.77 -7.31
C THR A 138 -1.79 -6.09 -6.91
N ARG A 139 -1.64 -4.78 -7.17
CA ARG A 139 -0.48 -4.01 -6.70
C ARG A 139 -0.44 -3.93 -5.18
N ALA A 140 -1.58 -3.69 -4.53
CA ALA A 140 -1.63 -3.65 -3.06
C ALA A 140 -1.10 -4.94 -2.43
N VAL A 141 -1.48 -6.12 -2.94
CA VAL A 141 -0.92 -7.40 -2.48
C VAL A 141 0.55 -7.55 -2.86
N PHE A 142 0.93 -7.14 -4.07
CA PHE A 142 2.32 -7.24 -4.52
C PHE A 142 3.29 -6.46 -3.61
N VAL A 143 2.87 -5.33 -3.02
CA VAL A 143 3.66 -4.62 -1.99
C VAL A 143 4.02 -5.53 -0.81
N LEU A 144 3.08 -6.37 -0.37
CA LEU A 144 3.32 -7.32 0.72
C LEU A 144 4.30 -8.41 0.28
N SER A 145 4.19 -8.87 -0.97
CA SER A 145 5.15 -9.82 -1.54
C SER A 145 6.56 -9.23 -1.64
N LEU A 146 6.70 -7.95 -2.02
CA LEU A 146 8.00 -7.26 -2.06
C LEU A 146 8.69 -7.25 -0.68
N MET A 147 7.90 -7.05 0.38
CA MET A 147 8.39 -7.13 1.75
C MET A 147 8.73 -8.56 2.17
N ALA A 148 7.90 -9.54 1.82
CA ALA A 148 8.16 -10.95 2.13
C ALA A 148 9.38 -11.52 1.42
N MET A 149 9.76 -10.96 0.27
CA MET A 149 10.96 -11.31 -0.50
C MET A 149 12.20 -10.47 -0.12
N ASP A 150 12.10 -9.62 0.91
CA ASP A 150 13.16 -8.68 1.33
C ASP A 150 13.68 -7.75 0.21
N LEU A 151 12.91 -7.58 -0.87
CA LEU A 151 13.25 -6.63 -1.94
C LEU A 151 13.02 -5.19 -1.47
N TRP A 152 12.04 -5.00 -0.60
CA TRP A 152 11.71 -3.73 0.03
C TRP A 152 11.88 -3.85 1.55
N GLN A 153 12.23 -2.73 2.17
CA GLN A 153 12.46 -2.64 3.62
C GLN A 153 11.80 -1.40 4.21
N GLN A 154 11.45 -1.51 5.50
CA GLN A 154 10.97 -0.38 6.27
C GLN A 154 12.15 0.50 6.71
N ARG A 155 12.03 1.81 6.50
CA ARG A 155 12.98 2.84 6.95
C ARG A 155 12.27 3.98 7.66
N HIS A 156 13.02 4.84 8.32
CA HIS A 156 12.49 6.03 9.00
C HIS A 156 12.96 7.31 8.33
N CYS A 157 12.03 8.22 8.08
CA CYS A 157 12.34 9.51 7.47
C CYS A 157 13.12 10.41 8.43
N GLN A 158 14.23 11.00 7.99
CA GLN A 158 15.02 11.93 8.81
C GLN A 158 14.32 13.27 9.06
N TYR A 159 13.26 13.58 8.30
CA TYR A 159 12.56 14.86 8.39
C TYR A 159 11.28 14.76 9.24
N CYS A 160 10.42 13.77 8.96
CA CYS A 160 9.15 13.61 9.69
C CYS A 160 9.14 12.46 10.70
N GLY A 161 10.20 11.64 10.77
CA GLY A 161 10.29 10.48 11.67
C GLY A 161 9.42 9.27 11.27
N ASN A 162 8.50 9.43 10.32
CA ASN A 162 7.59 8.36 9.94
C ASN A 162 8.29 7.19 9.24
N ALA A 163 7.79 5.99 9.51
CA ALA A 163 8.19 4.78 8.81
C ALA A 163 7.68 4.78 7.36
N PHE A 164 8.53 4.42 6.41
CA PHE A 164 8.19 4.30 4.99
C PHE A 164 8.88 3.10 4.35
N LEU A 165 8.35 2.66 3.21
CA LEU A 165 8.96 1.59 2.43
C LEU A 165 9.90 2.14 1.36
N ALA A 166 11.04 1.47 1.19
CA ALA A 166 12.03 1.75 0.15
C ALA A 166 12.66 0.43 -0.35
N PRO A 167 13.17 0.38 -1.59
CA PRO A 167 14.00 -0.72 -2.05
C PRO A 167 15.18 -1.00 -1.11
N ALA A 168 15.51 -2.28 -0.94
CA ALA A 168 16.59 -2.70 -0.05
C ALA A 168 17.98 -2.30 -0.55
N ASP A 169 18.17 -2.27 -1.87
CA ASP A 169 19.42 -1.90 -2.54
C ASP A 169 19.72 -0.39 -2.49
N GLU A 170 18.69 0.45 -2.40
CA GLU A 170 18.81 1.89 -2.38
C GLU A 170 19.23 2.41 -1.00
N LYS A 171 20.53 2.43 -0.69
CA LYS A 171 21.06 2.74 0.66
C LYS A 171 20.88 4.19 1.14
N HIS A 172 20.54 5.14 0.27
CA HIS A 172 20.63 6.57 0.57
C HIS A 172 19.30 7.31 0.69
N ASP A 173 18.19 6.59 0.80
CA ASP A 173 16.88 7.21 0.91
C ASP A 173 16.65 7.78 2.32
N ILE A 174 17.01 9.06 2.50
CA ILE A 174 16.91 9.79 3.78
C ILE A 174 15.51 10.39 4.03
N ALA A 175 14.70 10.51 2.99
CA ALA A 175 13.39 11.15 3.02
C ALA A 175 12.31 10.18 2.55
N CYS A 176 11.18 10.12 3.27
CA CYS A 176 10.02 9.38 2.77
C CYS A 176 9.43 10.05 1.51
N PRO A 177 8.66 9.31 0.69
CA PRO A 177 8.05 9.86 -0.52
C PRO A 177 7.22 11.12 -0.28
N GLY A 178 6.50 11.21 0.86
CA GLY A 178 5.74 12.40 1.24
C GLY A 178 6.63 13.62 1.49
N CYS A 179 7.75 13.45 2.19
CA CYS A 179 8.73 14.52 2.40
C CYS A 179 9.42 14.91 1.09
N ARG A 180 9.72 13.97 0.19
CA ARG A 180 10.28 14.28 -1.14
C ARG A 180 9.33 15.15 -1.97
N LEU A 181 8.03 14.83 -1.96
CA LEU A 181 7.00 15.63 -2.62
C LEU A 181 6.87 17.01 -2.00
N TYR A 182 6.83 17.09 -0.66
CA TYR A 182 6.71 18.36 0.06
C TYR A 182 7.92 19.28 -0.17
N HIS A 183 9.14 18.74 -0.05
CA HIS A 183 10.39 19.49 -0.17
C HIS A 183 10.84 19.72 -1.62
N ARG A 184 10.13 19.18 -2.62
CA ARG A 184 10.33 19.55 -4.03
C ARG A 184 10.18 21.05 -4.26
N TYR A 185 9.29 21.69 -3.52
CA TYR A 185 8.99 23.13 -3.65
C TYR A 185 9.32 23.93 -2.38
N ARG A 186 9.85 23.28 -1.35
CA ARG A 186 10.04 23.89 -0.02
C ARG A 186 11.38 23.52 0.60
N CYS A 187 11.96 24.47 1.31
CA CYS A 187 13.21 24.32 2.05
C CYS A 187 13.12 23.20 3.11
N TYR A 188 14.10 22.29 3.12
CA TYR A 188 14.19 21.20 4.11
C TYR A 188 14.41 21.67 5.55
N ARG A 189 14.75 22.95 5.77
CA ARG A 189 15.10 23.49 7.10
C ARG A 189 14.01 24.36 7.72
N CYS A 190 13.47 25.30 6.94
CA CYS A 190 12.45 26.25 7.42
C CYS A 190 11.06 26.02 6.81
N GLY A 191 10.92 25.14 5.81
CA GLY A 191 9.63 24.91 5.14
C GLY A 191 9.17 26.03 4.19
N ASN A 192 9.94 27.13 4.06
CA ASN A 192 9.63 28.20 3.11
C ASN A 192 9.64 27.68 1.68
N ALA A 193 8.74 28.20 0.85
CA ALA A 193 8.72 27.92 -0.58
C ALA A 193 10.00 28.42 -1.24
N PHE A 194 10.46 27.70 -2.26
CA PHE A 194 11.53 28.21 -3.13
C PHE A 194 10.97 29.28 -4.06
N ASP A 195 11.78 30.29 -4.35
CA ASP A 195 11.43 31.33 -5.32
C ASP A 195 11.27 30.70 -6.71
N ALA A 196 10.14 30.98 -7.36
CA ALA A 196 9.77 30.38 -8.65
C ALA A 196 10.75 30.70 -9.80
N HIS A 197 11.67 31.64 -9.59
CA HIS A 197 12.59 32.15 -10.61
C HIS A 197 13.98 31.51 -10.62
N ALA A 198 14.28 30.58 -9.71
CA ALA A 198 15.57 29.89 -9.70
C ALA A 198 15.59 28.73 -10.73
N MET A 199 15.76 29.06 -12.02
CA MET A 199 16.13 28.08 -13.04
C MET A 199 17.53 27.53 -12.72
N GLY A 200 17.62 26.29 -12.23
CA GLY A 200 18.88 25.66 -11.85
C GLY A 200 18.69 24.31 -11.15
N ARG A 201 19.79 23.70 -10.69
CA ARG A 201 19.77 22.44 -9.92
C ARG A 201 18.80 22.58 -8.72
N PRO A 202 17.94 21.57 -8.44
CA PRO A 202 17.00 21.64 -7.32
C PRO A 202 17.72 22.00 -6.03
N ARG A 203 17.38 23.14 -5.43
CA ARG A 203 17.94 23.54 -4.13
C ARG A 203 17.28 22.71 -3.04
N THR A 204 18.06 22.28 -2.05
CA THR A 204 17.55 21.62 -0.84
C THR A 204 17.30 22.63 0.29
N VAL A 205 17.93 23.80 0.24
CA VAL A 205 17.83 24.82 1.29
C VAL A 205 17.68 26.18 0.61
N CYS A 206 16.81 27.06 1.15
CA CYS A 206 16.63 28.40 0.62
C CYS A 206 17.86 29.28 0.88
N SER A 207 18.00 30.38 0.14
CA SER A 207 19.10 31.36 0.29
C SER A 207 19.29 31.79 1.74
N HIS A 208 18.21 32.21 2.39
CA HIS A 208 18.23 32.64 3.80
C HIS A 208 18.80 31.57 4.76
N CYS A 209 18.39 30.31 4.59
CA CYS A 209 18.88 29.21 5.43
C CYS A 209 20.30 28.77 5.06
N MET A 210 20.74 29.02 3.82
CA MET A 210 22.11 28.80 3.39
C MET A 210 23.04 29.84 4.02
N ASP A 211 22.66 31.13 3.98
CA ASP A 211 23.44 32.22 4.56
C ASP A 211 23.54 32.10 6.09
N SER A 212 22.45 31.71 6.75
CA SER A 212 22.42 31.47 8.20
C SER A 212 23.43 30.40 8.66
N LYS A 213 23.70 29.38 7.83
CA LYS A 213 24.74 28.37 8.15
C LYS A 213 26.14 28.95 8.07
N VAL A 214 26.41 29.79 7.07
CA VAL A 214 27.75 30.38 6.84
C VAL A 214 28.10 31.31 7.99
N SER A 215 27.15 32.12 8.45
CA SER A 215 27.33 33.01 9.60
C SER A 215 27.66 32.25 10.89
N ASN A 216 26.97 31.13 11.17
CA ASN A 216 27.24 30.27 12.34
C ASN A 216 28.56 29.48 12.24
N ALA A 217 28.98 29.11 11.02
CA ALA A 217 30.28 28.46 10.80
C ALA A 217 31.46 29.43 11.02
N ASN A 218 31.26 30.72 10.73
CA ASN A 218 32.29 31.75 10.94
C ASN A 218 32.40 32.23 12.39
N SER A 219 31.30 32.26 13.15
CA SER A 219 31.33 32.58 14.59
C SER A 219 31.98 31.46 15.42
N SER A 220 31.74 30.19 15.11
CA SER A 220 32.36 29.04 15.79
C SER A 220 33.88 28.91 15.56
N LYS A 221 34.42 29.45 14.45
CA LYS A 221 35.87 29.52 14.19
C LYS A 221 36.56 30.69 14.90
N ARG A 222 35.85 31.77 15.25
CA ARG A 222 36.42 32.94 15.96
C ARG A 222 36.53 32.74 17.47
N GLY A 223 35.72 31.87 18.08
CA GLY A 223 35.76 31.56 19.52
C GLY A 223 36.72 30.42 19.91
N ARG A 224 37.58 29.96 18.99
CA ARG A 224 38.56 28.88 19.20
C ARG A 224 40.02 29.36 19.05
N ARG A 225 40.23 30.67 19.02
CA ARG A 225 41.55 31.33 19.10
C ARG A 225 41.72 31.95 20.47
#